data_AF-A0A3D6DDG6-F1
#
_entry.id   AF-A0A3D6DDG6-F1
#
_cell.length_a   1.000
_cell.length_b   1.000
_cell.length_c   1.000
_cell.angle_alpha   90.00
_cell.angle_beta   90.00
_cell.angle_gamma   90.00
#
_symmetry.space_group_name_H-M   'P 1'
#
loop_
_entity.id
_entity.type
_entity.pdbx_description
1 polymer ?
#
loop_
_entity_poly.entity_id
_entity_poly.type
_entity_poly.pdbx_seq_one_letter_code
_entity_poly.pdbx_strand_id
1 'polypeptide(L)'
;MHPKDESELASAVTLAVEEEMCMTTEDFLARRYRTLFLDAKNARSSAVLVSELLSQNHGLNAEWAQRQSLDFQNLAQHYLPTP
;
A
#
# COMPACT_ATOMS: atom_id res chain seq x y z
N MET A 1 10.75 8.32 -2.04
CA MET A 1 11.72 7.21 -2.05
C MET A 1 10.95 5.95 -2.41
N HIS A 2 11.44 5.10 -3.32
CA HIS A 2 10.74 3.86 -3.68
C HIS A 2 11.44 2.71 -2.94
N PRO A 3 10.73 1.92 -2.12
CA PRO A 3 11.32 0.78 -1.42
C PRO A 3 11.83 -0.25 -2.43
N LYS A 4 13.05 -0.75 -2.24
CA LYS A 4 13.70 -1.68 -3.17
C LYS A 4 13.48 -3.15 -2.81
N ASP A 5 13.13 -3.42 -1.56
CA ASP A 5 12.84 -4.74 -1.03
C ASP A 5 11.76 -4.67 0.07
N GLU A 6 11.36 -5.84 0.58
CA GLU A 6 10.32 -5.96 1.61
C GLU A 6 10.71 -5.30 2.94
N SER A 7 12.01 -5.25 3.28
CA SER A 7 12.51 -4.66 4.52
C SER A 7 12.43 -3.13 4.49
N GLU A 8 12.85 -2.53 3.36
CA GLU A 8 12.69 -1.10 3.12
C GLU A 8 11.20 -0.73 3.09
N LEU A 9 10.33 -1.60 2.53
CA LEU A 9 8.89 -1.35 2.49
C LEU A 9 8.26 -1.41 3.88
N ALA A 10 8.64 -2.38 4.71
CA ALA A 10 8.18 -2.48 6.10
C ALA A 10 8.57 -1.22 6.90
N SER A 11 9.83 -0.80 6.80
CA SER A 11 10.33 0.41 7.47
C SER A 11 9.59 1.67 7.01
N ALA A 12 9.33 1.77 5.71
CA ALA A 12 8.57 2.84 5.11
C ALA A 12 7.12 2.89 5.61
N VAL A 13 6.46 1.73 5.74
CA VAL A 13 5.09 1.64 6.27
C VAL A 13 5.05 2.06 7.73
N THR A 14 5.98 1.57 8.58
CA THR A 14 6.04 1.96 9.99
C THR A 14 6.21 3.47 10.15
N LEU A 15 7.18 4.07 9.44
CA LEU A 15 7.37 5.52 9.48
C LEU A 15 6.11 6.29 9.03
N ALA A 16 5.46 5.82 7.97
CA ALA A 16 4.23 6.43 7.47
C ALA A 16 3.07 6.33 8.47
N VAL A 17 2.98 5.24 9.23
CA VAL A 17 1.98 5.07 10.29
C VAL A 17 2.27 6.03 11.45
N GLU A 18 3.51 6.02 11.94
CA GLU A 18 3.91 6.74 13.16
C GLU A 18 3.93 8.26 12.98
N GLU A 19 4.60 8.76 11.94
CA GLU A 19 4.90 10.20 11.78
C GLU A 19 3.87 10.92 10.91
N GLU A 20 3.05 10.15 10.23
CA GLU A 20 2.36 10.60 9.04
C GLU A 20 0.85 10.27 9.12
N MET A 21 0.39 9.47 10.11
CA MET A 21 -1.02 9.05 10.21
C MET A 21 -1.48 8.30 8.95
N CYS A 22 -0.72 7.29 8.53
CA CYS A 22 -1.12 6.39 7.44
C CYS A 22 -2.12 5.35 7.91
N MET A 23 -3.35 5.44 7.40
CA MET A 23 -4.46 4.61 7.88
C MET A 23 -4.87 3.52 6.90
N THR A 24 -4.62 3.71 5.60
CA THR A 24 -5.07 2.78 4.56
C THR A 24 -3.97 2.46 3.54
N THR A 25 -4.16 1.38 2.79
CA THR A 25 -3.28 1.00 1.68
C THR A 25 -3.27 2.07 0.59
N GLU A 26 -4.42 2.72 0.36
CA GLU A 26 -4.52 3.86 -0.56
C GLU A 26 -3.74 5.07 -0.05
N ASP A 27 -3.78 5.37 1.25
CA ASP A 27 -3.03 6.47 1.84
C ASP A 27 -1.54 6.32 1.54
N PHE A 28 -1.02 5.12 1.75
CA PHE A 28 0.38 4.81 1.51
C PHE A 28 0.72 4.89 0.02
N LEU A 29 0.08 4.06 -0.79
CA LEU A 29 0.46 3.84 -2.20
C LEU A 29 0.03 4.98 -3.13
N ALA A 30 -1.06 5.68 -2.85
CA ALA A 30 -1.54 6.78 -3.69
C ALA A 30 -1.05 8.15 -3.19
N ARG A 31 -1.03 8.42 -1.88
CA ARG A 31 -0.78 9.78 -1.36
C ARG A 31 0.67 10.01 -0.92
N ARG A 32 1.23 9.08 -0.15
CA ARG A 32 2.58 9.24 0.45
C ARG A 32 3.69 8.89 -0.52
N TYR A 33 3.64 7.67 -1.02
CA TYR A 33 4.63 7.13 -1.95
C TYR A 33 4.26 7.40 -3.40
N ARG A 34 2.98 7.72 -3.68
CA ARG A 34 2.45 8.01 -5.02
C ARG A 34 2.77 6.93 -6.05
N THR A 35 3.07 5.71 -5.61
CA THR A 35 3.39 4.58 -6.48
C THR A 35 2.24 4.30 -7.42
N LEU A 36 0.98 4.49 -6.99
CA LEU A 36 -0.18 4.35 -7.88
C LEU A 36 -0.06 5.19 -9.17
N PHE A 37 0.41 6.43 -9.04
CA PHE A 37 0.50 7.38 -10.15
C PHE A 37 1.82 7.26 -10.93
N LEU A 38 2.88 6.80 -10.28
CA LEU A 38 4.21 6.63 -10.90
C LEU A 38 4.35 5.28 -11.61
N ASP A 39 3.80 4.22 -11.02
CA ASP A 39 3.81 2.84 -11.52
C ASP A 39 2.61 2.07 -10.94
N ALA A 40 1.46 2.17 -11.63
CA ALA A 40 0.21 1.52 -11.20
C ALA A 40 0.32 -0.01 -11.14
N LYS A 41 1.18 -0.62 -11.96
CA LYS A 41 1.37 -2.08 -11.96
C LYS A 41 2.07 -2.51 -10.68
N ASN A 42 3.14 -1.80 -10.31
CA ASN A 42 3.88 -2.07 -9.10
C ASN A 42 3.08 -1.73 -7.83
N ALA A 43 2.31 -0.63 -7.84
CA ALA A 43 1.40 -0.31 -6.75
C ALA A 43 0.39 -1.44 -6.53
N ARG A 44 -0.21 -1.95 -7.60
CA ARG A 44 -1.17 -3.05 -7.53
C ARG A 44 -0.55 -4.33 -6.97
N SER A 45 0.67 -4.70 -7.40
CA SER A 45 1.35 -5.89 -6.86
C SER A 45 1.77 -5.73 -5.39
N SER A 46 2.09 -4.51 -4.97
CA SER A 46 2.49 -4.21 -3.59
C SER A 46 1.31 -4.16 -2.60
N ALA A 47 0.08 -4.12 -3.10
CA ALA A 47 -1.12 -3.89 -2.30
C ALA A 47 -1.32 -4.90 -1.17
N VAL A 48 -1.03 -6.19 -1.40
CA VAL A 48 -1.19 -7.25 -0.39
C VAL A 48 -0.22 -7.01 0.77
N LEU A 49 1.08 -6.93 0.47
CA LEU A 49 2.12 -6.76 1.48
C LEU A 49 1.95 -5.45 2.26
N VAL A 50 1.62 -4.34 1.59
CA VAL A 50 1.34 -3.06 2.28
C VAL A 50 0.13 -3.17 3.21
N SER A 51 -0.94 -3.85 2.79
CA SER A 51 -2.13 -4.03 3.63
C SER A 51 -1.84 -4.89 4.86
N GLU A 52 -1.02 -5.94 4.70
CA GLU A 52 -0.57 -6.79 5.80
C GLU A 52 0.30 -6.02 6.79
N LEU A 53 1.29 -5.27 6.31
CA LEU A 53 2.16 -4.43 7.15
C LEU A 53 1.34 -3.38 7.90
N LEU A 54 0.40 -2.70 7.23
CA LEU A 54 -0.50 -1.75 7.89
C LEU A 54 -1.35 -2.44 8.96
N SER A 55 -1.88 -3.63 8.69
CA SER A 55 -2.68 -4.36 9.68
C SER A 55 -1.87 -4.71 10.92
N GLN A 56 -0.60 -5.12 10.74
CA GLN A 56 0.30 -5.44 11.84
C GLN A 56 0.64 -4.20 12.67
N ASN A 57 0.94 -3.07 12.03
CA ASN A 57 1.25 -1.80 12.72
C ASN A 57 0.03 -1.26 13.50
N HIS A 58 -1.19 -1.43 12.98
CA HIS A 58 -2.42 -0.96 13.61
C HIS A 58 -3.10 -1.98 14.55
N GLY A 59 -2.60 -3.20 14.66
CA GLY A 59 -3.24 -4.27 15.43
C GLY A 59 -4.59 -4.74 14.85
N LEU A 60 -4.75 -4.67 13.52
CA LEU A 60 -5.96 -5.06 12.80
C LEU A 60 -5.85 -6.52 12.32
N ASN A 61 -7.01 -7.12 12.00
CA ASN A 61 -7.07 -8.52 11.61
C ASN A 61 -6.77 -8.75 10.12
N ALA A 62 -6.56 -10.02 9.75
CA ALA A 62 -6.29 -10.41 8.36
C ALA A 62 -7.43 -10.08 7.39
N GLU A 63 -8.69 -10.09 7.86
CA GLU A 63 -9.85 -9.70 7.04
C GLU A 63 -9.77 -8.22 6.63
N TRP A 64 -9.31 -7.34 7.53
CA TRP A 64 -9.08 -5.94 7.21
C TRP A 64 -8.00 -5.79 6.14
N ALA A 65 -6.87 -6.51 6.29
CA ALA A 65 -5.79 -6.48 5.29
C ALA A 65 -6.27 -6.97 3.92
N GLN A 66 -7.02 -8.07 3.88
CA GLN A 66 -7.61 -8.60 2.65
C GLN A 66 -8.53 -7.59 1.99
N ARG A 67 -9.44 -6.97 2.75
CA ARG A 67 -10.35 -5.94 2.22
C ARG A 67 -9.60 -4.76 1.64
N GLN A 68 -8.63 -4.21 2.38
CA GLN A 68 -7.81 -3.09 1.92
C GLN A 68 -7.03 -3.43 0.64
N SER A 69 -6.47 -4.64 0.57
CA SER A 69 -5.73 -5.07 -0.62
C SER A 69 -6.65 -5.20 -1.84
N LEU A 70 -7.85 -5.76 -1.67
CA LEU A 70 -8.82 -5.94 -2.75
C LEU A 70 -9.37 -4.59 -3.23
N ASP A 71 -9.78 -3.73 -2.31
CA ASP A 71 -10.29 -2.39 -2.60
C ASP A 71 -9.24 -1.59 -3.39
N PHE A 72 -7.98 -1.61 -2.94
CA PHE A 72 -6.90 -0.91 -3.64
C PHE A 72 -6.56 -1.53 -5.00
N GLN A 73 -6.54 -2.87 -5.13
CA GLN A 73 -6.28 -3.51 -6.41
C GLN A 73 -7.35 -3.18 -7.46
N ASN A 74 -8.62 -3.10 -7.03
CA ASN A 74 -9.73 -2.67 -7.88
C ASN A 74 -9.56 -1.21 -8.30
N LEU A 75 -9.20 -0.33 -7.36
CA LEU A 75 -8.87 1.07 -7.67
C LEU A 75 -7.72 1.15 -8.69
N ALA A 76 -6.62 0.44 -8.45
CA ALA A 76 -5.42 0.47 -9.28
C ALA A 76 -5.65 -0.06 -10.71
N GLN A 77 -6.66 -0.92 -10.91
CA GLN A 77 -7.04 -1.41 -12.23
C GLN A 77 -7.43 -0.26 -13.19
N HIS A 78 -7.95 0.85 -12.68
CA HIS A 78 -8.31 2.02 -13.47
C HIS A 78 -7.12 2.90 -13.88
N TYR A 79 -5.93 2.63 -13.32
CA TYR A 79 -4.69 3.35 -13.62
C TYR A 79 -3.73 2.55 -14.52
N LEU A 80 -4.10 1.32 -14.88
CA LEU A 80 -3.34 0.53 -15.84
C LEU A 80 -3.67 0.97 -17.27
N PRO A 81 -2.67 1.04 -18.17
CA PRO A 81 -2.93 1.34 -19.57
C PRO A 81 -3.86 0.27 -20.17
N THR A 82 -4.85 0.72 -20.93
CA THR A 82 -5.66 -0.16 -21.77
C THR A 82 -4.74 -0.88 -22.77
N PRO A 83 -4.92 -2.19 -22.99
CA PRO A 83 -4.13 -2.93 -23.97
C PRO A 83 -4.22 -2.33 -25.39
#